data_AF-A0A7V1ZHG7-F1
#
_entry.id   AF-A0A7V1ZHG7-F1
#
_cell.length_a   1.000
_cell.length_b   1.000
_cell.length_c   1.000
_cell.angle_alpha   90.00
_cell.angle_beta   90.00
_cell.angle_gamma   90.00
#
_symmetry.space_group_name_H-M   'P 1'
#
loop_
_entity.id
_entity.type
_entity.pdbx_description
1 polymer ?
#
loop_
_entity_poly.entity_id
_entity_poly.type
_entity_poly.pdbx_seq_one_letter_code
_entity_poly.pdbx_strand_id
1 'polypeptide(L)'
;MRTEDFAYELPPELIAAFPRPRGTSRLLVLPRQGSPWEANIRDIPALLTPGDVLLLNDVRVIPARLFGRRPGGGVCELLLLRPAGEGVWEAMGRPAARLREGTVVSFPWGRGVIQGRQGEGKLLVAFQPPLD
;
A
#
# COMPACT_ATOMS: atom_id res chain seq x y z
N MET A 1 13.53 -25.28 10.86
CA MET A 1 13.61 -24.21 11.88
C MET A 1 12.28 -24.14 12.58
N ARG A 2 12.32 -24.12 13.90
CA ARG A 2 11.15 -23.97 14.77
C ARG A 2 11.06 -22.51 15.21
N THR A 3 9.88 -22.05 15.60
CA THR A 3 9.68 -20.69 16.12
C THR A 3 10.51 -20.41 17.38
N GLU A 4 10.75 -21.44 18.20
CA GLU A 4 11.57 -21.37 19.41
C GLU A 4 13.03 -20.98 19.14
N ASP A 5 13.56 -21.26 17.95
CA ASP A 5 14.94 -20.92 17.54
C ASP A 5 15.17 -19.39 17.47
N PHE A 6 14.10 -18.58 17.54
CA PHE A 6 14.13 -17.11 17.46
C PHE A 6 13.60 -16.43 18.72
N ALA A 7 13.34 -17.18 19.80
CA ALA A 7 12.90 -16.62 21.06
C ALA A 7 14.06 -15.89 21.77
N TYR A 8 13.77 -14.71 22.32
CA TYR A 8 14.68 -13.96 23.17
C TYR A 8 13.91 -13.25 24.28
N GLU A 9 14.57 -12.99 25.39
CA GLU A 9 13.99 -12.21 26.48
C GLU A 9 13.91 -10.74 26.08
N LEU A 10 12.70 -10.20 26.02
CA LEU A 10 12.44 -8.79 25.74
C LEU A 10 11.67 -8.17 26.92
N PRO A 11 12.35 -7.45 27.82
CA PRO A 11 11.68 -6.70 28.87
C PRO A 11 10.66 -5.72 28.29
N PRO A 12 9.40 -5.70 28.77
CA PRO A 12 8.33 -4.86 28.21
C PRO A 12 8.67 -3.36 28.16
N GLU A 13 9.46 -2.87 29.12
CA GLU A 13 9.90 -1.47 29.21
C GLU A 13 10.84 -1.05 28.09
N LEU A 14 11.47 -2.00 27.38
CA LEU A 14 12.31 -1.71 26.22
C LEU A 14 11.51 -1.56 24.92
N ILE A 15 10.20 -1.83 24.94
CA ILE A 15 9.30 -1.60 23.82
C ILE A 15 8.90 -0.13 23.80
N ALA A 16 9.31 0.59 22.76
CA ALA A 16 8.98 2.00 22.62
C ALA A 16 7.47 2.22 22.47
N ALA A 17 6.85 2.92 23.42
CA ALA A 17 5.43 3.29 23.35
C ALA A 17 5.16 4.44 22.36
N PHE A 18 6.15 5.32 22.16
CA PHE A 18 6.07 6.48 21.27
C PHE A 18 7.37 6.65 20.47
N PRO A 19 7.31 7.19 19.24
CA PRO A 19 8.50 7.47 18.46
C PRO A 19 9.32 8.58 19.11
N ARG A 20 10.64 8.52 18.91
CA ARG A 20 11.55 9.63 19.22
C ARG A 20 11.52 10.67 18.10
N PRO A 21 11.99 11.92 18.34
CA PRO A 21 12.18 12.89 17.27
C PRO A 21 12.99 12.31 16.10
N ARG A 22 12.63 12.68 14.88
CA ARG A 22 13.25 12.12 13.67
C ARG A 22 14.77 12.23 13.72
N GLY A 23 15.47 11.13 13.43
CA GLY A 23 16.93 11.07 13.42
C GLY A 23 17.61 11.01 14.80
N THR A 24 16.86 10.91 15.90
CA THR A 24 17.42 10.75 17.27
C THR A 24 17.38 9.32 17.80
N SER A 25 16.75 8.39 17.07
CA SER A 25 16.74 6.99 17.46
C SER A 25 18.15 6.39 17.33
N ARG A 26 18.48 5.48 18.24
CA ARG A 26 19.68 4.63 18.15
C ARG A 26 19.61 3.74 16.91
N LEU A 27 20.76 3.48 16.33
CA LEU A 27 20.97 2.57 15.20
C LEU A 27 22.02 1.55 15.63
N LEU A 28 21.67 0.27 15.66
CA LEU A 28 22.64 -0.81 15.81
C LEU A 28 23.24 -1.12 14.43
N VAL A 29 24.54 -0.93 14.27
CA VAL A 29 25.24 -1.33 13.06
C VAL A 29 25.83 -2.72 13.26
N LEU A 30 25.35 -3.66 12.46
CA LEU A 30 25.75 -5.07 12.51
C LEU A 30 26.51 -5.42 11.22
N PRO A 31 27.85 -5.39 11.23
CA PRO A 31 28.62 -5.73 10.05
C PRO A 31 28.57 -7.23 9.78
N ARG A 32 28.80 -7.65 8.52
CA ARG A 32 28.94 -9.09 8.19
C ARG A 32 30.18 -9.72 8.83
N GLN A 33 31.20 -8.91 9.10
CA GLN A 33 32.46 -9.30 9.73
C GLN A 33 32.85 -8.22 10.74
N GLY A 34 33.34 -8.63 11.91
CA GLY A 34 33.68 -7.72 13.00
C GLY A 34 32.57 -7.59 14.04
N SER A 35 32.79 -6.70 15.00
CA SER A 35 31.89 -6.50 16.14
C SER A 35 30.78 -5.49 15.81
N PRO A 36 29.55 -5.68 16.33
CA PRO A 36 28.51 -4.67 16.25
C PRO A 36 28.90 -3.39 17.00
N TRP A 37 28.35 -2.25 16.57
CA TRP A 37 28.51 -0.98 17.28
C TRP A 37 27.25 -0.13 17.21
N GLU A 38 27.20 0.91 18.03
CA GLU A 38 26.08 1.84 18.10
C GLU A 38 26.34 3.14 17.32
N ALA A 39 25.30 3.63 16.67
CA ALA A 39 25.23 4.93 16.02
C ALA A 39 23.83 5.55 16.24
N ASN A 40 23.54 6.66 15.59
CA ASN A 40 22.20 7.22 15.49
C ASN A 40 21.69 7.15 14.05
N ILE A 41 20.37 7.18 13.87
CA ILE A 41 19.74 7.20 12.54
C ILE A 41 20.23 8.38 11.67
N ARG A 42 20.57 9.53 12.28
CA ARG A 42 21.13 10.68 11.55
C ARG A 42 22.52 10.40 10.93
N ASP A 43 23.23 9.39 11.41
CA ASP A 43 24.59 9.06 10.97
C ASP A 43 24.60 8.17 9.73
N ILE A 44 23.43 7.68 9.27
CA ILE A 44 23.29 6.82 8.07
C ILE A 44 24.07 7.37 6.86
N PRO A 45 24.03 8.68 6.52
CA PRO A 45 24.78 9.19 5.37
C PRO A 45 26.29 8.94 5.45
N ALA A 46 26.87 8.90 6.65
CA ALA A 46 28.28 8.62 6.87
C ALA A 46 28.62 7.12 6.79
N LEU A 47 27.62 6.24 6.81
CA LEU A 47 27.77 4.79 6.69
C LEU A 47 27.65 4.29 5.24
N LEU A 48 27.26 5.18 4.31
CA LEU A 48 27.09 4.86 2.89
C LEU A 48 28.30 5.34 2.08
N THR A 49 28.54 4.65 0.97
CA THR A 49 29.58 5.00 0.00
C THR A 49 28.98 5.55 -1.29
N PRO A 50 29.70 6.41 -2.03
CA PRO A 50 29.24 6.86 -3.34
C PRO A 50 28.93 5.67 -4.27
N GLY A 51 27.70 5.62 -4.78
CA GLY A 51 27.21 4.53 -5.62
C GLY A 51 26.22 3.60 -4.92
N ASP A 52 26.08 3.68 -3.60
CA ASP A 52 25.03 2.94 -2.87
C ASP A 52 23.62 3.43 -3.23
N VAL A 53 22.67 2.50 -3.30
CA VAL A 53 21.26 2.79 -3.59
C VAL A 53 20.42 2.52 -2.35
N LEU A 54 19.77 3.57 -1.83
CA LEU A 54 18.80 3.45 -0.74
C LEU A 54 17.39 3.26 -1.32
N LEU A 55 16.90 2.02 -1.23
CA LEU A 55 15.52 1.69 -1.60
C LEU A 55 14.58 2.01 -0.44
N LEU A 56 13.82 3.09 -0.58
CA LEU A 56 12.81 3.49 0.38
C LEU A 56 11.44 2.94 -0.03
N ASN A 57 10.73 2.35 0.93
CA ASN A 57 9.36 1.91 0.71
C ASN A 57 8.40 3.10 0.93
N ASP A 58 7.89 3.67 -0.17
CA ASP A 58 6.83 4.67 -0.15
C ASP A 58 5.46 3.99 -0.29
N VAL A 59 4.78 3.77 0.83
CA VAL A 59 3.45 3.12 0.86
C VAL A 59 2.37 4.18 0.77
N ARG A 60 1.71 4.29 -0.39
CA ARG A 60 0.49 5.10 -0.55
C ARG A 60 -0.73 4.31 -0.11
N VAL A 61 -1.47 4.82 0.87
CA VAL A 61 -2.78 4.29 1.26
C VAL A 61 -3.81 4.74 0.22
N ILE A 62 -4.09 3.88 -0.76
CA ILE A 62 -5.21 4.08 -1.68
C ILE A 62 -6.46 3.57 -0.95
N PRO A 63 -7.55 4.35 -0.81
CA PRO A 63 -8.82 3.84 -0.29
C PRO A 63 -9.34 2.77 -1.26
N ALA A 64 -8.99 1.53 -0.97
CA ALA A 64 -9.12 0.47 -1.94
C ALA A 64 -10.59 0.14 -2.22
N ARG A 65 -11.52 0.31 -1.28
CA ARG A 65 -12.92 -0.15 -1.42
C ARG A 65 -13.87 1.02 -1.62
N LEU A 66 -14.43 1.11 -2.83
CA LEU A 66 -15.47 2.07 -3.17
C LEU A 66 -16.82 1.36 -3.22
N PHE A 67 -17.81 1.87 -2.49
CA PHE A 67 -19.19 1.37 -2.53
C PHE A 67 -20.05 2.31 -3.36
N GLY A 68 -20.66 1.75 -4.41
CA GLY A 68 -21.51 2.48 -5.33
C GLY A 68 -22.79 1.73 -5.65
N ARG A 69 -23.62 2.33 -6.52
CA ARG A 69 -24.87 1.74 -6.98
C ARG A 69 -24.84 1.55 -8.49
N ARG A 70 -25.24 0.37 -8.94
CA ARG A 70 -25.44 0.05 -10.36
C ARG A 70 -26.75 0.66 -10.88
N PRO A 71 -26.96 0.72 -12.20
CA PRO A 71 -28.26 1.02 -12.77
C PRO A 71 -29.30 0.03 -12.21
N GLY A 72 -30.44 0.56 -11.74
CA GLY A 72 -31.44 -0.22 -10.99
C GLY A 72 -31.21 -0.30 -9.47
N GLY A 73 -30.26 0.47 -8.92
CA GLY A 73 -30.17 0.75 -7.48
C GLY A 73 -29.42 -0.29 -6.63
N GLY A 74 -29.06 -1.43 -7.22
CA GLY A 74 -28.32 -2.49 -6.52
C GLY A 74 -26.89 -2.08 -6.17
N VAL A 75 -26.49 -2.33 -4.92
CA VAL A 75 -25.15 -2.01 -4.40
C VAL A 75 -24.08 -2.84 -5.12
N CYS A 76 -22.91 -2.24 -5.32
CA CYS A 76 -21.68 -2.92 -5.70
C CYS A 76 -20.47 -2.32 -5.00
N GLU A 77 -19.43 -3.12 -4.87
CA GLU A 77 -18.11 -2.75 -4.38
C GLU A 77 -17.10 -2.79 -5.53
N LEU A 78 -16.23 -1.78 -5.62
CA LEU A 78 -15.02 -1.79 -6.44
C LEU A 78 -13.81 -1.74 -5.52
N LEU A 79 -12.96 -2.77 -5.59
CA LEU A 79 -11.66 -2.79 -4.93
C LEU A 79 -10.59 -2.29 -5.92
N LEU A 80 -10.13 -1.05 -5.80
CA LEU A 80 -9.03 -0.50 -6.59
C LEU A 80 -7.73 -1.27 -6.31
N LEU A 81 -7.05 -1.69 -7.38
CA LEU A 81 -5.78 -2.40 -7.32
C LEU A 81 -4.61 -1.48 -7.68
N ARG A 82 -4.70 -0.83 -8.85
CA ARG A 82 -3.66 0.07 -9.37
C ARG A 82 -4.20 1.00 -10.45
N PRO A 83 -3.60 2.18 -10.64
CA PRO A 83 -3.89 3.02 -11.80
C PRO A 83 -3.48 2.31 -13.09
N ALA A 84 -4.28 2.47 -14.14
CA ALA A 84 -4.04 1.97 -15.50
C ALA A 84 -3.72 3.12 -16.49
N GLY A 85 -3.60 4.35 -16.00
CA GLY A 85 -3.35 5.56 -16.79
C GLY A 85 -4.62 6.32 -17.15
N GLU A 86 -4.50 7.61 -17.50
CA GLU A 86 -5.59 8.44 -18.03
C GLU A 86 -6.88 8.48 -17.17
N GLY A 87 -6.74 8.42 -15.83
CA GLY A 87 -7.89 8.39 -14.91
C GLY A 87 -8.63 7.04 -14.86
N VAL A 88 -8.06 5.99 -15.47
CA VAL A 88 -8.54 4.62 -15.44
C VAL A 88 -7.84 3.83 -14.35
N TRP A 89 -8.59 2.96 -13.69
CA TRP A 89 -8.12 2.08 -12.62
C TRP A 89 -8.41 0.62 -12.94
N GLU A 90 -7.47 -0.25 -12.61
CA GLU A 90 -7.72 -1.69 -12.48
C GLU A 90 -8.39 -1.93 -11.12
N ALA A 91 -9.55 -2.58 -11.11
CA ALA A 91 -10.31 -2.86 -9.90
C ALA A 91 -10.96 -4.26 -9.90
N MET A 92 -11.19 -4.85 -8.73
CA MET A 92 -12.05 -6.02 -8.59
C MET A 92 -13.47 -5.62 -8.22
N GLY A 93 -14.45 -6.10 -8.98
CA GLY A 93 -15.85 -5.79 -8.74
C GLY A 93 -16.60 -6.85 -7.93
N ARG A 94 -17.49 -6.45 -7.03
CA ARG A 94 -18.44 -7.36 -6.35
C ARG A 94 -19.88 -6.81 -6.41
N PRO A 95 -20.85 -7.54 -7.00
CA PRO A 95 -20.70 -8.78 -7.76
C PRO A 95 -20.16 -8.53 -9.18
N ALA A 96 -18.99 -9.10 -9.52
CA ALA A 96 -18.33 -8.90 -10.82
C ALA A 96 -19.25 -9.22 -12.00
N ALA A 97 -20.07 -10.27 -11.93
CA ALA A 97 -20.96 -10.69 -13.03
C ALA A 97 -21.97 -9.60 -13.46
N ARG A 98 -22.28 -8.64 -12.58
CA ARG A 98 -23.22 -7.54 -12.86
C ARG A 98 -22.55 -6.24 -13.30
N LEU A 99 -21.23 -6.24 -13.42
CA LEU A 99 -20.41 -5.11 -13.87
C LEU A 99 -19.88 -5.43 -15.27
N ARG A 100 -20.75 -5.24 -16.26
CA ARG A 100 -20.40 -5.41 -17.68
C ARG A 100 -19.81 -4.12 -18.22
N GLU A 101 -19.10 -4.19 -19.33
CA GLU A 101 -18.66 -3.01 -20.06
C GLU A 101 -19.84 -2.06 -20.32
N GLY A 102 -19.60 -0.76 -20.16
CA GLY A 102 -20.62 0.30 -20.20
C GLY A 102 -21.45 0.46 -18.92
N THR A 103 -21.29 -0.40 -17.90
CA THR A 103 -22.00 -0.21 -16.63
C THR A 103 -21.52 1.06 -15.95
N VAL A 104 -22.46 1.95 -15.63
CA VAL A 104 -22.19 3.18 -14.87
C VAL A 104 -22.51 2.93 -13.39
N VAL A 105 -21.49 3.00 -12.55
CA VAL A 105 -21.62 2.92 -11.09
C VAL A 105 -21.66 4.33 -10.52
N SER A 106 -22.73 4.66 -9.80
CA SER A 106 -22.88 5.95 -9.13
C SER A 106 -22.28 5.92 -7.73
N PHE A 107 -21.53 6.96 -7.39
CA PHE A 107 -20.97 7.25 -6.07
C PHE A 107 -21.48 8.60 -5.59
N PRO A 108 -21.42 8.93 -4.28
CA PRO A 108 -21.82 10.24 -3.78
C PRO A 108 -21.03 11.41 -4.39
N TRP A 109 -19.80 11.16 -4.84
CA TRP A 109 -18.85 12.16 -5.34
C TRP A 109 -18.69 12.15 -6.87
N GLY A 110 -19.31 11.20 -7.58
CA GLY A 110 -19.06 11.03 -9.00
C GLY A 110 -19.57 9.69 -9.54
N ARG A 111 -19.00 9.26 -10.66
CA ARG A 111 -19.35 7.99 -11.30
C ARG A 111 -18.12 7.25 -11.80
N GLY A 112 -18.22 5.93 -11.84
CA GLY A 112 -17.24 5.04 -12.49
C GLY A 112 -17.89 4.33 -13.66
N VAL A 113 -17.25 4.32 -14.82
CA VAL A 113 -17.71 3.60 -16.01
C VAL A 113 -16.81 2.40 -16.23
N ILE A 114 -17.41 1.21 -16.27
CA ILE A 114 -16.68 -0.02 -16.60
C ILE A 114 -16.32 0.00 -18.08
N GLN A 115 -15.03 0.07 -18.40
CA GLN A 115 -14.50 0.10 -19.77
C GLN A 115 -14.17 -1.28 -20.32
N GLY A 116 -14.05 -2.30 -19.46
CA GLY A 116 -13.72 -3.65 -19.91
C GLY A 116 -13.30 -4.58 -18.78
N ARG A 117 -12.87 -5.79 -19.15
CA ARG A 117 -12.36 -6.84 -18.24
C ARG A 117 -10.92 -7.18 -18.54
N GLN A 118 -10.12 -7.46 -17.51
CA GLN A 118 -8.75 -7.96 -17.63
C GLN A 118 -8.58 -9.31 -16.89
N GLY A 119 -9.21 -10.36 -17.41
CA GLY A 119 -9.15 -11.70 -16.79
C GLY A 119 -10.18 -11.91 -15.68
N GLU A 120 -9.94 -12.87 -14.78
CA GLU A 120 -10.92 -13.27 -13.77
C GLU A 120 -11.19 -12.16 -12.74
N GLY A 121 -12.39 -11.58 -12.79
CA GLY A 121 -12.91 -10.64 -11.77
C GLY A 121 -12.37 -9.22 -11.83
N LYS A 122 -11.33 -8.96 -12.64
CA LYS A 122 -10.72 -7.63 -12.82
C LYS A 122 -11.42 -6.82 -13.90
N LEU A 123 -11.62 -5.54 -13.61
CA LEU A 123 -12.33 -4.56 -14.41
C LEU A 123 -11.43 -3.34 -14.63
N LEU A 124 -11.56 -2.72 -15.81
CA LEU A 124 -11.06 -1.37 -16.04
C LEU A 124 -12.19 -0.39 -15.76
N VAL A 125 -11.92 0.60 -14.91
CA VAL A 125 -12.93 1.57 -14.47
C VAL A 125 -12.39 2.98 -14.67
N ALA A 126 -13.08 3.78 -15.49
CA ALA A 126 -12.80 5.19 -15.65
C ALA A 126 -13.68 6.01 -14.69
N PHE A 127 -13.07 6.85 -13.86
CA PHE A 127 -13.81 7.68 -12.90
C PHE A 127 -14.01 9.11 -13.41
N GLN A 128 -15.16 9.69 -13.05
CA GLN A 128 -15.53 11.08 -13.33
C GLN A 128 -16.09 11.72 -12.05
N PRO A 129 -15.37 12.68 -11.43
CA PRO A 129 -14.01 13.11 -11.77
C PRO A 129 -12.97 11.97 -11.59
N PRO A 130 -11.78 12.05 -12.23
CA PRO A 130 -10.71 11.07 -12.05
C PRO A 130 -10.33 10.90 -10.58
N LEU A 131 -9.94 9.68 -10.20
CA LEU A 131 -9.32 9.40 -8.90
C LEU A 131 -7.80 9.51 -9.04
N ASP A 132 -7.19 10.36 -8.21
CA ASP A 132 -5.74 10.59 -8.13
C ASP A 132 -4.95 9.42 -7.50
#